data_AF-A0AAD4SH88-F1
#
_entry.id   AF-A0AAD4SH88-F1
#
_cell.length_a   1.000
_cell.length_b   1.000
_cell.length_c   1.000
_cell.angle_alpha   90.00
_cell.angle_beta   90.00
_cell.angle_gamma   90.00
#
_symmetry.space_group_name_H-M   'P 1'
#
loop_
_entity.id
_entity.type
_entity.pdbx_description
1 polymer ?
#
loop_
_entity_poly.entity_id
_entity_poly.type
_entity_poly.pdbx_seq_one_letter_code
_entity_poly.pdbx_strand_id
1 'polypeptide(L)'
;MEIDLTPKSSKPVYGGEGGSYFSWSPSDLPMLKEGNIGASKIALQKNGLAMPSYSDSAKVAYVLQGSEGEVIAVKEGDAIALPFGVVTWWFNKEDTELVILFMGDTSKGHKAGEFTEFALTGANGIFTGFTTEFVARALDLEEEKVKEPFGSQKSTGIIKVKDGFKMPEPNEEDRKGMALNCLEAPLDVDIKKGGQVGLGADLVRIDVGSMCSPGFSCDSAYQVTYIIVGVDGKCKLETRVEVGNLFIVPRFFVVSKIADEEGMDWFSIINTPNPIFCHLAGRTSVWKALNPQVLEASFNVAPEAEKHFRSKRTNAEIFFPAPN
;
A
#
# COMPACT_ATOMS: atom_id res chain seq x y z
N MET A 1 -6.76 -10.23 23.16
CA MET A 1 -5.88 -9.05 23.21
C MET A 1 -6.71 -7.86 22.74
N GLU A 2 -6.53 -6.68 23.32
CA GLU A 2 -7.17 -5.46 22.84
C GLU A 2 -6.21 -4.82 21.83
N ILE A 3 -6.65 -4.71 20.58
CA ILE A 3 -5.81 -4.28 19.46
C ILE A 3 -6.23 -2.87 19.08
N ASP A 4 -5.28 -1.93 19.08
CA ASP A 4 -5.53 -0.60 18.52
C ASP A 4 -5.59 -0.68 17.00
N LEU A 5 -6.79 -0.45 16.47
CA LEU A 5 -7.08 -0.39 15.02
C LEU A 5 -7.23 1.05 14.53
N THR A 6 -6.98 2.05 15.38
CA THR A 6 -7.17 3.47 15.04
C THR A 6 -6.31 3.86 13.83
N PRO A 7 -6.87 4.57 12.82
CA PRO A 7 -6.09 5.08 11.70
C PRO A 7 -4.94 5.99 12.15
N LYS A 8 -3.78 5.88 11.51
CA LYS A 8 -2.60 6.71 11.79
C LYS A 8 -2.06 7.33 10.50
N SER A 9 -1.57 8.57 10.57
CA SER A 9 -0.87 9.22 9.47
C SER A 9 0.63 8.89 9.49
N SER A 10 1.30 8.94 8.33
CA SER A 10 2.75 8.74 8.23
C SER A 10 3.52 9.89 8.87
N LYS A 11 4.63 9.61 9.57
CA LYS A 11 5.53 10.63 10.14
C LYS A 11 6.80 10.78 9.27
N PRO A 12 7.36 12.00 9.11
CA PRO A 12 8.63 12.18 8.42
C PRO A 12 9.78 11.55 9.23
N VAL A 13 10.72 10.92 8.53
CA VAL A 13 11.90 10.26 9.13
C VAL A 13 13.18 11.03 8.79
N TYR A 14 13.32 11.44 7.52
CA TYR A 14 14.40 12.28 7.02
C TYR A 14 13.95 13.02 5.74
N GLY A 15 14.66 14.09 5.37
CA GLY A 15 14.36 14.87 4.17
C GLY A 15 15.27 16.08 4.01
N GLY A 16 15.01 16.86 2.96
CA GLY A 16 15.73 18.08 2.59
C GLY A 16 15.10 18.77 1.37
N GLU A 17 15.84 19.64 0.70
CA GLU A 17 15.35 20.47 -0.43
C GLU A 17 14.85 19.67 -1.67
N GLY A 18 15.21 18.39 -1.76
CA GLY A 18 14.73 17.45 -2.78
C GLY A 18 13.46 16.68 -2.41
N GLY A 19 13.02 16.70 -1.16
CA GLY A 19 11.89 15.90 -0.70
C GLY A 19 12.10 15.24 0.66
N SER A 20 11.15 14.40 1.06
CA SER A 20 11.14 13.72 2.37
C SER A 20 10.71 12.25 2.27
N TYR A 21 11.26 11.42 3.16
CA TYR A 21 10.82 10.05 3.41
C TYR A 21 10.00 10.00 4.69
N PHE A 22 8.85 9.34 4.63
CA PHE A 22 7.92 9.17 5.74
C PHE A 22 7.68 7.67 5.99
N SER A 23 7.43 7.28 7.23
CA SER A 23 7.00 5.92 7.58
C SER A 23 5.78 5.93 8.51
N TRP A 24 5.09 4.80 8.55
CA TRP A 24 4.26 4.45 9.70
C TRP A 24 5.12 3.59 10.63
N SER A 25 5.13 3.90 11.93
CA SER A 25 5.93 3.15 12.90
C SER A 25 5.07 2.09 13.60
N PRO A 26 5.59 0.88 13.85
CA PRO A 26 4.94 -0.09 14.73
C PRO A 26 4.75 0.38 16.18
N SER A 27 5.37 1.49 16.59
CA SER A 27 5.08 2.15 17.87
C SER A 27 3.76 2.93 17.86
N ASP A 28 3.31 3.39 16.70
CA ASP A 28 2.04 4.11 16.50
C ASP A 28 0.91 3.18 16.00
N LEU A 29 1.25 2.19 15.17
CA LEU A 29 0.35 1.22 14.55
C LEU A 29 0.89 -0.22 14.77
N PRO A 30 0.65 -0.84 15.95
CA PRO A 30 1.25 -2.14 16.31
C PRO A 30 0.98 -3.28 15.32
N MET A 31 -0.14 -3.21 14.60
CA MET A 31 -0.51 -4.18 13.55
C MET A 31 0.51 -4.28 12.40
N LEU A 32 1.36 -3.27 12.17
CA LEU A 32 2.49 -3.38 11.24
C LEU A 32 3.42 -4.54 11.65
N LYS A 33 3.72 -4.65 12.94
CA LYS A 33 4.60 -5.69 13.49
C LYS A 33 3.90 -7.04 13.61
N GLU A 34 2.62 -7.08 13.98
CA GLU A 34 1.87 -8.35 14.04
C GLU A 34 1.59 -8.94 12.64
N GLY A 35 1.29 -8.08 11.66
CA GLY A 35 1.07 -8.49 10.26
C GLY A 35 2.36 -8.72 9.45
N ASN A 36 3.52 -8.30 9.97
CA ASN A 36 4.79 -8.20 9.23
C ASN A 36 4.67 -7.34 7.97
N ILE A 37 4.08 -6.14 8.12
CA ILE A 37 3.80 -5.20 7.04
C ILE A 37 4.71 -3.99 7.18
N GLY A 38 5.52 -3.72 6.16
CA GLY A 38 6.22 -2.45 6.01
C GLY A 38 5.32 -1.45 5.28
N ALA A 39 5.28 -0.21 5.76
CA ALA A 39 4.61 0.89 5.10
C ALA A 39 5.44 2.19 5.20
N SER A 40 5.71 2.81 4.06
CA SER A 40 6.40 4.10 3.97
C SER A 40 5.97 4.87 2.73
N LYS A 41 6.38 6.13 2.60
CA LYS A 41 6.24 6.89 1.36
C LYS A 41 7.42 7.83 1.15
N ILE A 42 7.73 8.15 -0.10
CA ILE A 42 8.53 9.32 -0.46
C ILE A 42 7.63 10.40 -1.03
N ALA A 43 8.01 11.65 -0.80
CA ALA A 43 7.47 12.82 -1.49
C ALA A 43 8.67 13.60 -2.05
N LEU A 44 8.80 13.66 -3.38
CA LEU A 44 9.94 14.27 -4.08
C LEU A 44 9.51 15.59 -4.73
N GLN A 45 10.18 16.66 -4.32
CA GLN A 45 10.06 17.99 -4.92
C GLN A 45 10.78 18.02 -6.27
N LYS A 46 10.52 19.02 -7.13
CA LYS A 46 11.24 19.17 -8.41
C LYS A 46 12.75 19.06 -8.26
N ASN A 47 13.40 18.36 -9.19
CA ASN A 47 14.82 17.97 -9.16
C ASN A 47 15.21 17.18 -7.88
N GLY A 48 14.25 16.50 -7.26
CA GLY A 48 14.47 15.64 -6.10
C GLY A 48 14.86 14.23 -6.51
N LEU A 49 15.97 13.72 -5.97
CA LEU A 49 16.47 12.36 -6.20
C LEU A 49 16.46 11.57 -4.90
N ALA A 50 15.65 10.51 -4.83
CA ALA A 50 15.88 9.41 -3.89
C ALA A 50 17.06 8.58 -4.42
N MET A 51 18.21 8.65 -3.74
CA MET A 51 19.46 8.05 -4.17
C MET A 51 19.40 6.50 -4.15
N PRO A 52 20.21 5.80 -4.97
CA PRO A 52 20.19 4.35 -5.07
C PRO A 52 20.26 3.61 -3.72
N SER A 53 19.22 2.84 -3.42
CA SER A 53 19.15 1.93 -2.29
C SER A 53 18.49 0.59 -2.66
N TYR A 54 18.78 -0.45 -1.88
CA TYR A 54 18.02 -1.71 -1.91
C TYR A 54 17.31 -1.96 -0.57
N SER A 55 16.33 -2.85 -0.56
CA SER A 55 15.48 -3.13 0.60
C SER A 55 15.59 -4.59 1.06
N ASP A 56 15.45 -4.84 2.36
CA ASP A 56 15.32 -6.19 2.95
C ASP A 56 13.93 -6.83 2.78
N SER A 57 13.04 -6.17 2.05
CA SER A 57 11.63 -6.52 1.96
C SER A 57 11.14 -6.42 0.51
N ALA A 58 10.31 -7.36 0.08
CA ALA A 58 9.59 -7.24 -1.19
C ALA A 58 8.36 -6.35 -1.00
N LYS A 59 8.15 -5.39 -1.91
CA LYS A 59 7.18 -4.30 -1.74
C LYS A 59 6.57 -3.85 -3.06
N VAL A 60 5.35 -3.35 -3.03
CA VAL A 60 4.72 -2.63 -4.14
C VAL A 60 4.97 -1.15 -3.94
N ALA A 61 5.43 -0.47 -4.99
CA ALA A 61 5.47 0.98 -5.09
C ALA A 61 4.21 1.45 -5.84
N TYR A 62 3.45 2.37 -5.25
CA TYR A 62 2.23 2.94 -5.84
C TYR A 62 2.33 4.46 -5.94
N VAL A 63 2.18 4.99 -7.16
CA VAL A 63 2.27 6.43 -7.42
C VAL A 63 0.95 7.10 -7.05
N LEU A 64 0.98 7.87 -5.97
CA LEU A 64 -0.16 8.64 -5.45
C LEU A 64 -0.34 9.99 -6.18
N GLN A 65 0.73 10.55 -6.75
CA GLN A 65 0.72 11.83 -7.46
C GLN A 65 1.98 11.96 -8.33
N GLY A 66 1.90 12.68 -9.45
CA GLY A 66 3.06 13.08 -10.28
C GLY A 66 3.46 12.08 -11.36
N SER A 67 4.57 12.36 -12.05
CA SER A 67 5.14 11.53 -13.12
C SER A 67 6.64 11.73 -13.29
N GLU A 68 7.39 10.69 -13.65
CA GLU A 68 8.87 10.70 -13.73
C GLU A 68 9.44 9.80 -14.84
N GLY A 69 10.77 9.90 -15.03
CA GLY A 69 11.63 8.83 -15.55
C GLY A 69 12.61 8.34 -14.47
N GLU A 70 13.50 7.35 -14.69
CA GLU A 70 14.28 7.26 -15.93
C GLU A 70 14.92 5.90 -16.25
N VAL A 71 14.32 4.81 -15.77
CA VAL A 71 14.40 3.50 -16.48
C VAL A 71 13.00 2.96 -16.75
N ILE A 72 12.04 3.27 -15.88
CA ILE A 72 10.61 3.10 -16.13
C ILE A 72 9.99 4.50 -16.03
N ALA A 73 9.26 4.95 -17.06
CA ALA A 73 8.40 6.12 -16.92
C ALA A 73 7.24 5.79 -15.97
N VAL A 74 6.93 6.65 -15.00
CA VAL A 74 5.82 6.44 -14.05
C VAL A 74 4.85 7.62 -14.05
N LYS A 75 3.61 7.38 -13.62
CA LYS A 75 2.52 8.34 -13.48
C LYS A 75 1.56 7.91 -12.36
N GLU A 76 0.73 8.85 -11.89
CA GLU A 76 -0.37 8.60 -10.94
C GLU A 76 -1.18 7.34 -11.27
N GLY A 77 -1.44 6.52 -10.24
CA GLY A 77 -2.14 5.25 -10.35
C GLY A 77 -1.25 4.05 -10.71
N ASP A 78 0.03 4.22 -11.01
CA ASP A 78 0.92 3.10 -11.30
C ASP A 78 1.29 2.30 -10.05
N ALA A 79 1.09 0.98 -10.10
CA ALA A 79 1.67 0.00 -9.21
C ALA A 79 2.87 -0.70 -9.88
N ILE A 80 4.00 -0.79 -9.17
CA ILE A 80 5.23 -1.47 -9.58
C ILE A 80 5.64 -2.46 -8.49
N ALA A 81 5.86 -3.72 -8.86
CA ALA A 81 6.36 -4.74 -7.93
C ALA A 81 7.89 -4.66 -7.82
N LEU A 82 8.40 -4.49 -6.60
CA LEU A 82 9.82 -4.42 -6.28
C LEU A 82 10.26 -5.70 -5.54
N PRO A 83 11.05 -6.59 -6.19
CA PRO A 83 11.59 -7.78 -5.54
C PRO A 83 12.51 -7.47 -4.35
N PHE A 84 12.61 -8.41 -3.42
CA PHE A 84 13.60 -8.37 -2.33
C PHE A 84 15.02 -8.10 -2.87
N GLY A 85 15.75 -7.18 -2.25
CA GLY A 85 17.13 -6.86 -2.62
C GLY A 85 17.33 -6.13 -3.94
N VAL A 86 16.27 -5.76 -4.67
CA VAL A 86 16.40 -4.95 -5.89
C VAL A 86 16.89 -3.53 -5.57
N VAL A 87 17.80 -2.99 -6.38
CA VAL A 87 18.26 -1.61 -6.26
C VAL A 87 17.28 -0.68 -6.98
N THR A 88 16.84 0.39 -6.30
CA THR A 88 15.92 1.40 -6.84
C THR A 88 16.42 2.82 -6.54
N TRP A 89 15.98 3.76 -7.37
CA TRP A 89 16.11 5.20 -7.20
C TRP A 89 14.92 5.88 -7.89
N TRP A 90 14.60 7.11 -7.51
CA TRP A 90 13.40 7.84 -7.98
C TRP A 90 13.77 9.31 -8.18
N PHE A 91 13.30 9.96 -9.26
CA PHE A 91 13.77 11.28 -9.65
C PHE A 91 12.67 12.17 -10.25
N ASN A 92 12.28 13.21 -9.51
CA ASN A 92 11.25 14.12 -9.96
C ASN A 92 11.84 15.21 -10.85
N LYS A 93 11.46 15.25 -12.13
CA LYS A 93 11.81 16.35 -13.06
C LYS A 93 10.72 17.42 -13.22
N GLU A 94 9.51 17.12 -12.77
CA GLU A 94 8.32 17.98 -12.94
C GLU A 94 8.19 19.00 -11.80
N ASP A 95 7.40 20.07 -12.02
CA ASP A 95 7.08 21.06 -10.97
C ASP A 95 6.09 20.54 -9.91
N THR A 96 5.30 19.52 -10.24
CA THR A 96 4.40 18.83 -9.31
C THR A 96 5.18 17.84 -8.45
N GLU A 97 4.90 17.78 -7.13
CA GLU A 97 5.51 16.78 -6.24
C GLU A 97 5.12 15.35 -6.67
N LEU A 98 6.10 14.47 -6.89
CA LEU A 98 5.86 13.03 -6.95
C LEU A 98 5.63 12.53 -5.52
N VAL A 99 4.55 11.76 -5.31
CA VAL A 99 4.36 10.99 -4.07
C VAL A 99 4.24 9.51 -4.41
N ILE A 100 5.10 8.67 -3.80
CA ILE A 100 5.04 7.20 -3.95
C ILE A 100 4.87 6.54 -2.58
N LEU A 101 3.83 5.73 -2.45
CA LEU A 101 3.55 4.84 -1.34
C LEU A 101 4.26 3.50 -1.55
N PHE A 102 4.92 2.99 -0.52
CA PHE A 102 5.49 1.65 -0.49
C PHE A 102 4.76 0.80 0.56
N MET A 103 4.25 -0.36 0.16
CA MET A 103 3.67 -1.35 1.07
C MET A 103 4.19 -2.75 0.74
N GLY A 104 4.49 -3.58 1.74
CA GLY A 104 5.15 -4.88 1.48
C GLY A 104 5.33 -5.78 2.71
N ASP A 105 5.89 -6.96 2.47
CA ASP A 105 6.12 -7.99 3.48
C ASP A 105 7.51 -7.83 4.14
N THR A 106 7.52 -7.65 5.46
CA THR A 106 8.74 -7.60 6.29
C THR A 106 8.98 -8.91 7.03
N SER A 107 8.28 -10.01 6.72
CA SER A 107 8.44 -11.30 7.44
C SER A 107 9.86 -11.88 7.39
N LYS A 108 10.68 -11.39 6.44
CA LYS A 108 12.10 -11.73 6.25
C LYS A 108 13.04 -10.52 6.44
N GLY A 109 12.49 -9.36 6.81
CA GLY A 109 13.27 -8.14 7.05
C GLY A 109 13.97 -8.18 8.41
N HIS A 110 14.90 -7.24 8.63
CA HIS A 110 15.62 -7.08 9.89
C HIS A 110 14.72 -6.55 11.02
N LYS A 111 13.54 -6.02 10.67
CA LYS A 111 12.54 -5.48 11.58
C LYS A 111 11.14 -5.93 11.16
N ALA A 112 10.41 -6.59 12.04
CA ALA A 112 8.98 -6.85 11.81
C ALA A 112 8.19 -5.54 11.92
N GLY A 113 7.57 -5.11 10.80
CA GLY A 113 6.76 -3.90 10.70
C GLY A 113 7.48 -2.66 10.14
N GLU A 114 8.74 -2.76 9.74
CA GLU A 114 9.53 -1.65 9.16
C GLU A 114 10.42 -2.18 8.03
N PHE A 115 10.48 -1.46 6.91
CA PHE A 115 11.51 -1.72 5.89
C PHE A 115 12.89 -1.28 6.37
N THR A 116 13.94 -2.03 6.02
CA THR A 116 15.32 -1.56 6.13
C THR A 116 15.85 -1.25 4.73
N GLU A 117 16.08 0.03 4.45
CA GLU A 117 16.71 0.49 3.20
C GLU A 117 18.23 0.63 3.39
N PHE A 118 19.00 0.09 2.44
CA PHE A 118 20.45 0.10 2.42
C PHE A 118 20.93 1.02 1.30
N ALA A 119 21.44 2.19 1.68
CA ALA A 119 21.95 3.17 0.72
C ALA A 119 23.26 2.66 0.08
N LEU A 120 23.40 2.85 -1.23
CA LEU A 120 24.66 2.60 -1.95
C LEU A 120 25.57 3.83 -1.95
N THR A 121 24.99 5.03 -1.84
CA THR A 121 25.68 6.32 -1.96
C THR A 121 25.29 7.31 -0.85
N GLY A 122 26.12 8.32 -0.62
CA GLY A 122 25.92 9.34 0.41
C GLY A 122 26.56 8.99 1.75
N ALA A 123 26.28 9.79 2.79
CA ALA A 123 26.99 9.70 4.07
C ALA A 123 26.72 8.41 4.87
N ASN A 124 25.71 7.63 4.48
CA ASN A 124 25.40 6.29 4.98
C ASN A 124 25.47 5.21 3.88
N GLY A 125 26.11 5.50 2.75
CA GLY A 125 26.29 4.56 1.66
C GLY A 125 27.20 3.39 2.05
N ILE A 126 26.87 2.16 1.62
CA ILE A 126 27.50 0.93 2.12
C ILE A 126 29.05 0.90 2.09
N PHE A 127 29.67 1.59 1.14
CA PHE A 127 31.13 1.71 1.04
C PHE A 127 31.79 2.51 2.17
N THR A 128 31.06 3.37 2.90
CA THR A 128 31.62 4.13 4.04
C THR A 128 31.92 3.26 5.26
N GLY A 129 31.47 1.99 5.27
CA GLY A 129 31.79 1.01 6.31
C GLY A 129 33.12 0.26 6.11
N PHE A 130 33.77 0.41 4.96
CA PHE A 130 35.00 -0.31 4.60
C PHE A 130 36.24 0.60 4.64
N THR A 131 37.44 0.00 4.69
CA THR A 131 38.70 0.75 4.57
C THR A 131 38.95 1.19 3.13
N THR A 132 39.68 2.29 2.93
CA THR A 132 40.07 2.79 1.59
C THR A 132 40.75 1.70 0.76
N GLU A 133 41.69 0.97 1.37
CA GLU A 133 42.40 -0.20 0.80
C GLU A 133 41.43 -1.30 0.32
N PHE A 134 40.39 -1.60 1.10
CA PHE A 134 39.40 -2.61 0.72
C PHE A 134 38.55 -2.16 -0.47
N VAL A 135 38.06 -0.91 -0.45
CA VAL A 135 37.25 -0.35 -1.54
C VAL A 135 38.08 -0.20 -2.82
N ALA A 136 39.34 0.21 -2.70
CA ALA A 136 40.32 0.25 -3.78
C ALA A 136 40.46 -1.12 -4.47
N ARG A 137 40.74 -2.18 -3.71
CA ARG A 137 40.87 -3.54 -4.25
C ARG A 137 39.56 -4.13 -4.78
N ALA A 138 38.42 -3.80 -4.16
CA ALA A 138 37.13 -4.32 -4.56
C ALA A 138 36.61 -3.72 -5.88
N LEU A 139 37.09 -2.54 -6.27
CA LEU A 139 36.64 -1.79 -7.45
C LEU A 139 37.77 -1.51 -8.48
N ASP A 140 38.96 -2.06 -8.26
CA ASP A 140 40.18 -1.82 -9.05
C ASP A 140 40.53 -0.32 -9.21
N LEU A 141 40.48 0.41 -8.09
CA LEU A 141 40.75 1.84 -8.01
C LEU A 141 42.06 2.14 -7.25
N GLU A 142 42.77 3.18 -7.67
CA GLU A 142 43.83 3.80 -6.86
C GLU A 142 43.25 4.36 -5.55
N GLU A 143 43.89 4.09 -4.40
CA GLU A 143 43.37 4.50 -3.07
C GLU A 143 43.11 6.02 -2.95
N GLU A 144 43.88 6.85 -3.65
CA GLU A 144 43.67 8.30 -3.67
C GLU A 144 42.34 8.68 -4.34
N LYS A 145 41.93 7.94 -5.39
CA LYS A 145 40.70 8.16 -6.16
C LYS A 145 39.45 7.65 -5.46
N VAL A 146 39.56 6.70 -4.52
CA VAL A 146 38.42 6.17 -3.73
C VAL A 146 37.68 7.27 -2.95
N LYS A 147 38.39 8.30 -2.48
CA LYS A 147 37.82 9.36 -1.64
C LYS A 147 36.84 10.28 -2.38
N GLU A 148 36.93 10.39 -3.69
CA GLU A 148 36.07 11.28 -4.48
C GLU A 148 34.62 10.75 -4.59
N PRO A 149 34.33 9.56 -5.16
CA PRO A 149 32.96 9.07 -5.31
C PRO A 149 32.28 8.77 -3.97
N PHE A 150 32.99 8.12 -3.04
CA PHE A 150 32.41 7.69 -1.75
C PHE A 150 32.51 8.75 -0.64
N GLY A 151 33.31 9.81 -0.85
CA GLY A 151 33.48 10.89 0.12
C GLY A 151 32.72 12.19 -0.21
N SER A 152 32.34 12.43 -1.47
CA SER A 152 31.81 13.75 -1.86
C SER A 152 30.36 14.00 -1.45
N GLN A 153 29.46 13.01 -1.56
CA GLN A 153 28.06 13.18 -1.17
C GLN A 153 27.91 13.08 0.36
N LYS A 154 27.45 14.16 0.99
CA LYS A 154 27.29 14.28 2.46
C LYS A 154 25.85 14.14 2.95
N SER A 155 24.87 14.18 2.05
CA SER A 155 23.46 13.92 2.36
C SER A 155 23.17 12.41 2.46
N THR A 156 21.99 12.07 2.99
CA THR A 156 21.50 10.69 3.16
C THR A 156 20.11 10.54 2.53
N GLY A 157 19.87 9.41 1.86
CA GLY A 157 18.56 9.09 1.27
C GLY A 157 18.14 9.99 0.08
N ILE A 158 17.61 11.17 0.35
CA ILE A 158 17.04 12.09 -0.66
C ILE A 158 17.89 13.35 -0.79
N ILE A 159 18.14 13.79 -2.03
CA ILE A 159 18.91 15.01 -2.35
C ILE A 159 18.21 15.90 -3.38
N LYS A 160 18.61 17.18 -3.41
CA LYS A 160 18.31 18.09 -4.52
C LYS A 160 19.40 17.96 -5.59
N VAL A 161 19.02 17.57 -6.79
CA VAL A 161 19.84 17.64 -8.00
C VAL A 161 19.90 19.09 -8.47
N LYS A 162 21.03 19.51 -9.03
CA LYS A 162 21.21 20.88 -9.52
C LYS A 162 20.45 21.10 -10.82
N ASP A 163 19.83 22.26 -10.97
CA ASP A 163 19.12 22.65 -12.19
C ASP A 163 20.05 22.55 -13.42
N GLY A 164 19.54 21.99 -14.51
CA GLY A 164 20.31 21.76 -15.74
C GLY A 164 21.29 20.58 -15.71
N PHE A 165 21.40 19.84 -14.59
CA PHE A 165 22.04 18.53 -14.60
C PHE A 165 21.23 17.57 -15.47
N LYS A 166 21.92 16.83 -16.35
CA LYS A 166 21.28 15.80 -17.19
C LYS A 166 21.30 14.46 -16.47
N MET A 167 20.11 14.03 -16.06
CA MET A 167 19.81 12.63 -15.83
C MET A 167 19.69 11.90 -17.21
N PRO A 168 19.35 10.60 -17.29
CA PRO A 168 18.99 9.92 -18.54
C PRO A 168 17.73 10.50 -19.25
N GLU A 169 17.03 9.71 -20.06
CA GLU A 169 15.62 9.96 -20.42
C GLU A 169 14.87 8.60 -20.43
N PRO A 170 13.56 8.55 -20.13
CA PRO A 170 12.85 7.28 -19.97
C PRO A 170 12.43 6.67 -21.32
N ASN A 171 12.17 5.36 -21.30
CA ASN A 171 11.76 4.57 -22.46
C ASN A 171 10.39 3.92 -22.23
N GLU A 172 9.49 4.00 -23.21
CA GLU A 172 8.16 3.36 -23.13
C GLU A 172 8.24 1.84 -23.20
N GLU A 173 9.27 1.26 -23.84
CA GLU A 173 9.44 -0.20 -23.90
C GLU A 173 9.82 -0.79 -22.53
N ASP A 174 10.75 -0.14 -21.80
CA ASP A 174 11.22 -0.60 -20.49
C ASP A 174 10.15 -0.51 -19.38
N ARG A 175 9.08 0.27 -19.62
CA ARG A 175 7.87 0.30 -18.78
C ARG A 175 7.00 -0.95 -18.94
N LYS A 176 7.01 -1.63 -20.10
CA LYS A 176 6.05 -2.69 -20.43
C LYS A 176 6.27 -3.92 -19.55
N GLY A 177 5.22 -4.30 -18.81
CA GLY A 177 5.27 -5.40 -17.84
C GLY A 177 5.93 -5.06 -16.50
N MET A 178 6.50 -3.86 -16.35
CA MET A 178 7.08 -3.37 -15.09
C MET A 178 6.08 -2.55 -14.26
N ALA A 179 5.23 -1.75 -14.91
CA ALA A 179 4.20 -0.93 -14.28
C ALA A 179 2.80 -1.30 -14.76
N LEU A 180 1.86 -1.47 -13.81
CA LEU A 180 0.43 -1.63 -14.06
C LEU A 180 -0.30 -0.39 -13.52
N ASN A 181 -1.02 0.33 -14.37
CA ASN A 181 -1.78 1.50 -13.91
C ASN A 181 -3.17 1.07 -13.41
N CYS A 182 -3.40 1.19 -12.11
CA CYS A 182 -4.64 0.79 -11.45
C CYS A 182 -5.83 1.72 -11.73
N LEU A 183 -5.61 2.94 -12.25
CA LEU A 183 -6.68 3.84 -12.72
C LEU A 183 -7.15 3.51 -14.15
N GLU A 184 -6.33 2.80 -14.92
CA GLU A 184 -6.58 2.44 -16.33
C GLU A 184 -6.81 0.93 -16.56
N ALA A 185 -6.55 0.10 -15.56
CA ALA A 185 -6.73 -1.35 -15.64
C ALA A 185 -8.21 -1.75 -15.83
N PRO A 186 -8.50 -2.86 -16.55
CA PRO A 186 -9.86 -3.38 -16.63
C PRO A 186 -10.36 -3.83 -15.26
N LEU A 187 -11.60 -3.48 -14.94
CA LEU A 187 -12.20 -3.72 -13.62
C LEU A 187 -12.69 -5.16 -13.47
N ASP A 188 -12.35 -5.82 -12.36
CA ASP A 188 -12.88 -7.17 -12.03
C ASP A 188 -14.37 -7.13 -11.67
N VAL A 189 -14.84 -6.00 -11.13
CA VAL A 189 -16.25 -5.71 -10.82
C VAL A 189 -16.55 -4.26 -11.18
N ASP A 190 -17.49 -4.03 -12.11
CA ASP A 190 -18.14 -2.73 -12.34
C ASP A 190 -19.58 -2.79 -11.84
N ILE A 191 -19.93 -1.92 -10.89
CA ILE A 191 -21.32 -1.58 -10.59
C ILE A 191 -21.50 -0.09 -10.79
N LYS A 192 -22.39 0.28 -11.73
CA LYS A 192 -22.87 1.65 -11.90
C LYS A 192 -23.50 2.15 -10.59
N LYS A 193 -22.88 3.16 -9.96
CA LYS A 193 -23.18 3.67 -8.61
C LYS A 193 -22.85 2.67 -7.49
N GLY A 194 -21.61 2.16 -7.45
CA GLY A 194 -21.26 1.10 -6.50
C GLY A 194 -19.76 1.00 -6.21
N GLY A 195 -18.94 0.65 -7.19
CA GLY A 195 -17.48 0.61 -7.01
C GLY A 195 -16.71 -0.37 -7.90
N GLN A 196 -15.40 -0.48 -7.64
CA GLN A 196 -14.37 -1.05 -8.52
C GLN A 196 -13.36 -1.95 -7.74
N VAL A 197 -12.71 -2.96 -8.35
CA VAL A 197 -11.71 -3.85 -7.69
C VAL A 197 -10.64 -4.36 -8.69
N GLY A 198 -9.44 -4.66 -8.20
CA GLY A 198 -8.37 -5.44 -8.86
C GLY A 198 -7.86 -6.61 -7.99
N LEU A 199 -6.67 -7.16 -8.28
CA LEU A 199 -6.12 -8.33 -7.54
C LEU A 199 -4.64 -8.21 -7.13
N GLY A 200 -4.38 -8.45 -5.84
CA GLY A 200 -3.04 -8.63 -5.24
C GLY A 200 -2.43 -7.30 -4.80
N ALA A 201 -2.61 -6.27 -5.63
CA ALA A 201 -2.77 -4.90 -5.18
C ALA A 201 -4.01 -4.32 -5.86
N ASP A 202 -4.93 -3.76 -5.08
CA ASP A 202 -6.30 -3.47 -5.53
C ASP A 202 -6.69 -2.02 -5.24
N LEU A 203 -6.68 -1.18 -6.28
CA LEU A 203 -7.35 0.11 -6.21
C LEU A 203 -8.86 -0.11 -6.18
N VAL A 204 -9.53 0.53 -5.24
CA VAL A 204 -10.99 0.55 -5.16
C VAL A 204 -11.46 1.98 -4.98
N ARG A 205 -12.47 2.33 -5.76
CA ARG A 205 -13.32 3.51 -5.64
C ARG A 205 -14.73 3.08 -5.29
N ILE A 206 -15.42 3.81 -4.41
CA ILE A 206 -16.86 3.69 -4.19
C ILE A 206 -17.53 5.08 -4.23
N ASP A 207 -18.69 5.17 -4.88
CA ASP A 207 -19.43 6.42 -5.07
C ASP A 207 -20.07 6.93 -3.77
N VAL A 208 -20.37 8.23 -3.72
CA VAL A 208 -21.08 8.93 -2.60
C VAL A 208 -22.19 8.09 -1.97
N GLY A 209 -22.15 7.92 -0.65
CA GLY A 209 -23.12 7.14 0.13
C GLY A 209 -23.14 5.62 -0.11
N SER A 210 -22.28 5.10 -1.00
CA SER A 210 -22.23 3.67 -1.33
C SER A 210 -21.47 2.87 -0.28
N MET A 211 -21.77 1.58 -0.19
CA MET A 211 -21.26 0.66 0.84
C MET A 211 -20.54 -0.53 0.21
N CYS A 212 -19.32 -0.85 0.67
CA CYS A 212 -18.75 -2.17 0.44
C CYS A 212 -19.35 -3.17 1.44
N SER A 213 -19.79 -4.32 0.94
CA SER A 213 -20.46 -5.36 1.72
C SER A 213 -19.67 -5.73 2.97
N PRO A 214 -20.33 -5.92 4.12
CA PRO A 214 -19.70 -6.56 5.26
C PRO A 214 -19.11 -7.90 4.83
N GLY A 215 -17.88 -8.18 5.23
CA GLY A 215 -17.17 -9.41 4.92
C GLY A 215 -15.90 -9.54 5.75
N PHE A 216 -15.14 -10.61 5.55
CA PHE A 216 -13.82 -10.80 6.14
C PHE A 216 -12.90 -11.50 5.13
N SER A 217 -11.60 -11.29 5.27
CA SER A 217 -10.61 -12.11 4.56
C SER A 217 -10.28 -13.35 5.38
N CYS A 218 -10.31 -14.51 4.74
CA CYS A 218 -9.74 -15.75 5.28
C CYS A 218 -8.20 -15.70 5.28
N ASP A 219 -7.62 -14.94 4.34
CA ASP A 219 -6.18 -14.77 4.14
C ASP A 219 -5.63 -13.41 4.61
N SER A 220 -4.30 -13.26 4.60
CA SER A 220 -3.59 -12.04 5.00
C SER A 220 -3.77 -10.91 3.97
N ALA A 221 -4.96 -10.31 3.93
CA ALA A 221 -5.30 -9.14 3.13
C ALA A 221 -5.19 -7.85 3.98
N TYR A 222 -4.63 -6.77 3.43
CA TYR A 222 -4.23 -5.60 4.21
C TYR A 222 -4.70 -4.27 3.56
N GLN A 223 -5.87 -3.71 3.93
CA GLN A 223 -6.10 -2.24 3.92
C GLN A 223 -7.41 -1.68 4.56
N VAL A 224 -7.47 -0.35 4.50
CA VAL A 224 -8.40 0.72 4.97
C VAL A 224 -9.75 0.77 4.18
N THR A 225 -10.84 1.51 4.49
CA THR A 225 -11.43 2.21 5.67
C THR A 225 -12.66 1.43 6.14
N TYR A 226 -13.05 1.31 7.43
CA TYR A 226 -14.16 0.41 7.80
C TYR A 226 -14.85 0.65 9.17
N ILE A 227 -16.12 0.22 9.29
CA ILE A 227 -16.68 -0.34 10.55
C ILE A 227 -16.07 -1.73 10.74
N ILE A 228 -15.46 -2.00 11.89
CA ILE A 228 -14.76 -3.26 12.19
C ILE A 228 -15.41 -3.97 13.39
N VAL A 229 -15.80 -5.23 13.18
CA VAL A 229 -16.33 -6.15 14.20
C VAL A 229 -15.33 -7.30 14.39
N GLY A 230 -14.91 -7.52 15.64
CA GLY A 230 -13.92 -8.54 15.99
C GLY A 230 -14.51 -9.95 16.04
N VAL A 231 -13.63 -10.94 16.19
CA VAL A 231 -14.02 -12.38 16.30
C VAL A 231 -14.91 -12.71 17.50
N ASP A 232 -15.07 -11.79 18.46
CA ASP A 232 -16.01 -11.89 19.58
C ASP A 232 -17.38 -11.25 19.29
N GLY A 233 -17.65 -10.89 18.04
CA GLY A 233 -18.91 -10.29 17.59
C GLY A 233 -19.13 -8.83 18.03
N LYS A 234 -18.13 -8.19 18.64
CA LYS A 234 -18.22 -6.80 19.12
C LYS A 234 -17.59 -5.84 18.13
N CYS A 235 -18.17 -4.66 17.98
CA CYS A 235 -17.50 -3.54 17.32
C CYS A 235 -16.16 -3.26 18.03
N LYS A 236 -15.10 -3.08 17.23
CA LYS A 236 -13.74 -2.73 17.64
C LYS A 236 -13.32 -1.35 17.16
N LEU A 237 -13.90 -0.90 16.05
CA LEU A 237 -13.69 0.43 15.49
C LEU A 237 -14.91 0.85 14.68
N GLU A 238 -15.37 2.07 14.93
CA GLU A 238 -16.33 2.79 14.11
C GLU A 238 -15.84 4.24 14.04
N THR A 239 -15.34 4.66 12.88
CA THR A 239 -14.66 5.95 12.70
C THR A 239 -14.76 6.44 11.26
N ARG A 240 -14.64 7.76 11.06
CA ARG A 240 -14.23 8.33 9.77
C ARG A 240 -12.71 8.19 9.59
N VAL A 241 -12.25 8.32 8.35
CA VAL A 241 -10.83 8.23 8.00
C VAL A 241 -10.52 9.32 6.98
N GLU A 242 -9.47 10.09 7.23
CA GLU A 242 -9.01 11.16 6.35
C GLU A 242 -7.92 10.65 5.39
N VAL A 243 -7.73 11.34 4.27
CA VAL A 243 -6.74 11.02 3.24
C VAL A 243 -5.32 10.93 3.84
N GLY A 244 -4.55 9.92 3.43
CA GLY A 244 -3.17 9.71 3.88
C GLY A 244 -3.02 8.98 5.22
N ASN A 245 -4.12 8.48 5.81
CA ASN A 245 -4.07 7.56 6.94
C ASN A 245 -3.95 6.09 6.51
N LEU A 246 -3.34 5.28 7.37
CA LEU A 246 -3.23 3.82 7.27
C LEU A 246 -3.82 3.17 8.53
N PHE A 247 -4.47 2.03 8.35
CA PHE A 247 -4.61 0.99 9.37
C PHE A 247 -4.64 -0.39 8.69
N ILE A 248 -4.66 -1.44 9.52
CA ILE A 248 -4.54 -2.83 9.11
C ILE A 248 -5.66 -3.62 9.78
N VAL A 249 -6.40 -4.40 8.99
CA VAL A 249 -7.48 -5.28 9.48
C VAL A 249 -6.89 -6.67 9.80
N PRO A 250 -7.07 -7.22 11.01
CA PRO A 250 -6.65 -8.60 11.30
C PRO A 250 -7.48 -9.63 10.52
N ARG A 251 -6.90 -10.80 10.23
CA ARG A 251 -7.63 -11.93 9.59
C ARG A 251 -8.90 -12.27 10.39
N PHE A 252 -9.97 -12.64 9.69
CA PHE A 252 -11.29 -12.95 10.25
C PHE A 252 -12.01 -11.82 11.02
N PHE A 253 -11.51 -10.58 11.03
CA PHE A 253 -12.30 -9.44 11.50
C PHE A 253 -13.30 -9.04 10.39
N VAL A 254 -14.55 -8.84 10.79
CA VAL A 254 -15.65 -8.48 9.88
C VAL A 254 -15.67 -6.97 9.66
N VAL A 255 -15.88 -6.56 8.41
CA VAL A 255 -15.37 -5.29 7.93
C VAL A 255 -16.31 -4.73 6.84
N SER A 256 -16.90 -3.52 7.03
CA SER A 256 -17.87 -2.90 6.09
C SER A 256 -17.63 -1.39 5.88
N LYS A 257 -17.70 -0.92 4.63
CA LYS A 257 -17.46 0.50 4.24
C LYS A 257 -18.73 1.26 4.01
N ILE A 258 -18.70 2.58 4.22
CA ILE A 258 -19.65 3.54 3.66
C ILE A 258 -18.87 4.79 3.27
N ALA A 259 -19.03 5.28 2.03
CA ALA A 259 -18.55 6.60 1.64
C ALA A 259 -19.47 7.71 2.16
N ASP A 260 -18.92 8.89 2.42
CA ASP A 260 -19.71 10.08 2.74
C ASP A 260 -20.05 10.88 1.46
N GLU A 261 -20.13 12.21 1.57
CA GLU A 261 -20.55 13.13 0.51
C GLU A 261 -19.46 13.39 -0.55
N GLU A 262 -18.21 12.98 -0.29
CA GLU A 262 -17.08 13.15 -1.23
C GLU A 262 -16.73 11.86 -2.01
N GLY A 263 -17.28 10.71 -1.60
CA GLY A 263 -16.89 9.39 -2.12
C GLY A 263 -15.81 8.72 -1.27
N MET A 264 -15.18 7.64 -1.75
CA MET A 264 -14.01 7.06 -1.08
C MET A 264 -13.14 6.19 -2.00
N ASP A 265 -11.84 6.45 -1.98
CA ASP A 265 -10.81 5.66 -2.68
C ASP A 265 -9.80 5.05 -1.69
N TRP A 266 -9.29 3.84 -1.97
CA TRP A 266 -8.14 3.22 -1.27
C TRP A 266 -7.43 2.18 -2.16
N PHE A 267 -6.19 1.82 -1.81
CA PHE A 267 -5.31 0.97 -2.63
C PHE A 267 -4.76 -0.22 -1.81
N SER A 268 -5.46 -1.36 -1.78
CA SER A 268 -5.03 -2.50 -0.98
C SER A 268 -3.72 -3.12 -1.48
N ILE A 269 -3.00 -3.77 -0.56
CA ILE A 269 -2.10 -4.87 -0.92
C ILE A 269 -2.52 -6.14 -0.18
N ILE A 270 -2.26 -7.30 -0.78
CA ILE A 270 -2.61 -8.59 -0.17
C ILE A 270 -1.42 -9.53 -0.28
N ASN A 271 -0.94 -10.03 0.86
CA ASN A 271 0.23 -10.91 0.93
C ASN A 271 -0.11 -12.38 0.61
N THR A 272 -1.00 -12.58 -0.38
CA THR A 272 -1.27 -13.86 -1.06
C THR A 272 -1.70 -13.56 -2.50
N PRO A 273 -1.22 -14.31 -3.51
CA PRO A 273 -1.62 -14.11 -4.90
C PRO A 273 -3.06 -14.54 -5.20
N ASN A 274 -3.74 -15.23 -4.27
CA ASN A 274 -5.13 -15.67 -4.41
C ASN A 274 -5.88 -15.42 -3.08
N PRO A 275 -6.37 -14.19 -2.83
CA PRO A 275 -7.09 -13.87 -1.60
C PRO A 275 -8.50 -14.46 -1.55
N ILE A 276 -8.82 -15.18 -0.46
CA ILE A 276 -10.18 -15.67 -0.20
C ILE A 276 -10.96 -14.68 0.67
N PHE A 277 -11.95 -14.01 0.08
CA PHE A 277 -12.91 -13.14 0.77
C PHE A 277 -14.24 -13.87 1.03
N CYS A 278 -14.81 -13.66 2.22
CA CYS A 278 -16.14 -14.14 2.58
C CYS A 278 -17.07 -12.96 2.88
N HIS A 279 -18.16 -12.83 2.11
CA HIS A 279 -19.13 -11.74 2.27
C HIS A 279 -20.34 -12.16 3.12
N LEU A 280 -20.86 -11.22 3.92
CA LEU A 280 -22.06 -11.38 4.75
C LEU A 280 -23.31 -10.73 4.14
N ALA A 281 -23.20 -10.20 2.92
CA ALA A 281 -24.31 -9.76 2.08
C ALA A 281 -23.94 -9.94 0.59
N GLY A 282 -24.87 -9.63 -0.33
CA GLY A 282 -24.62 -9.72 -1.79
C GLY A 282 -24.74 -11.14 -2.37
N ARG A 283 -24.32 -11.30 -3.63
CA ARG A 283 -24.49 -12.54 -4.40
C ARG A 283 -23.64 -13.69 -3.87
N THR A 284 -22.45 -13.39 -3.36
CA THR A 284 -21.46 -14.34 -2.80
C THR A 284 -21.66 -14.57 -1.29
N SER A 285 -22.78 -14.13 -0.72
CA SER A 285 -23.02 -14.17 0.73
C SER A 285 -23.08 -15.59 1.32
N VAL A 286 -22.36 -15.80 2.44
CA VAL A 286 -22.31 -17.08 3.17
C VAL A 286 -23.68 -17.64 3.57
N TRP A 287 -24.67 -16.78 3.84
CA TRP A 287 -26.03 -17.18 4.21
C TRP A 287 -26.73 -18.03 3.13
N LYS A 288 -26.27 -17.96 1.87
CA LYS A 288 -26.80 -18.79 0.78
C LYS A 288 -26.43 -20.27 0.92
N ALA A 289 -25.29 -20.58 1.54
CA ALA A 289 -24.81 -21.95 1.74
C ALA A 289 -25.49 -22.68 2.92
N LEU A 290 -26.34 -21.98 3.68
CA LEU A 290 -27.00 -22.52 4.88
C LEU A 290 -28.46 -22.91 4.59
N ASN A 291 -28.88 -24.02 5.19
CA ASN A 291 -30.28 -24.50 5.12
C ASN A 291 -31.21 -23.58 5.93
N PRO A 292 -32.47 -23.37 5.49
CA PRO A 292 -33.40 -22.48 6.19
C PRO A 292 -33.57 -22.81 7.67
N GLN A 293 -33.75 -24.09 7.99
CA GLN A 293 -33.95 -24.56 9.36
C GLN A 293 -32.74 -24.30 10.27
N VAL A 294 -31.53 -24.22 9.70
CA VAL A 294 -30.32 -23.84 10.45
C VAL A 294 -30.36 -22.35 10.77
N LEU A 295 -30.84 -21.50 9.86
CA LEU A 295 -30.93 -20.05 10.08
C LEU A 295 -32.11 -19.70 11.02
N GLU A 296 -33.27 -20.33 10.83
CA GLU A 296 -34.43 -20.27 11.71
C GLU A 296 -34.05 -20.58 13.17
N ALA A 297 -33.35 -21.71 13.39
CA ALA A 297 -32.87 -22.10 14.71
C ALA A 297 -31.74 -21.20 15.24
N SER A 298 -30.78 -20.78 14.39
CA SER A 298 -29.61 -20.00 14.83
C SER A 298 -29.93 -18.55 15.17
N PHE A 299 -30.90 -17.94 14.48
CA PHE A 299 -31.41 -16.60 14.81
C PHE A 299 -32.61 -16.64 15.76
N ASN A 300 -33.18 -17.82 16.03
CA ASN A 300 -34.41 -18.02 16.79
C ASN A 300 -35.59 -17.22 16.21
N VAL A 301 -35.87 -17.43 14.91
CA VAL A 301 -36.88 -16.70 14.13
C VAL A 301 -37.85 -17.64 13.41
N ALA A 302 -39.05 -17.12 13.11
CA ALA A 302 -40.03 -17.82 12.27
C ALA A 302 -39.59 -17.88 10.79
N PRO A 303 -40.04 -18.89 10.01
CA PRO A 303 -39.68 -19.05 8.60
C PRO A 303 -39.99 -17.82 7.72
N GLU A 304 -41.02 -17.04 8.05
CA GLU A 304 -41.37 -15.80 7.35
C GLU A 304 -40.26 -14.75 7.47
N ALA A 305 -39.59 -14.69 8.62
CA ALA A 305 -38.49 -13.74 8.88
C ALA A 305 -37.17 -14.21 8.24
N GLU A 306 -36.87 -15.52 8.28
CA GLU A 306 -35.74 -16.10 7.52
C GLU A 306 -35.89 -15.80 6.02
N LYS A 307 -37.08 -16.07 5.48
CA LYS A 307 -37.42 -15.87 4.07
C LYS A 307 -37.38 -14.40 3.68
N HIS A 308 -37.79 -13.50 4.58
CA HIS A 308 -37.64 -12.07 4.36
C HIS A 308 -36.17 -11.66 4.32
N PHE A 309 -35.36 -12.08 5.30
CA PHE A 309 -33.92 -11.81 5.38
C PHE A 309 -33.22 -12.27 4.10
N ARG A 310 -33.42 -13.54 3.69
CA ARG A 310 -32.84 -14.10 2.45
C ARG A 310 -33.44 -13.58 1.16
N SER A 311 -34.52 -12.79 1.19
CA SER A 311 -35.03 -12.12 -0.02
C SER A 311 -34.19 -10.90 -0.44
N LYS A 312 -33.38 -10.34 0.48
CA LYS A 312 -32.70 -9.05 0.28
C LYS A 312 -31.29 -9.22 -0.28
N ARG A 313 -30.91 -8.29 -1.17
CA ARG A 313 -29.56 -8.14 -1.78
C ARG A 313 -28.97 -9.44 -2.42
N THR A 314 -29.78 -10.46 -2.69
CA THR A 314 -29.35 -11.77 -3.22
C THR A 314 -28.66 -11.73 -4.57
N ASN A 315 -28.98 -10.73 -5.41
CA ASN A 315 -28.42 -10.58 -6.75
C ASN A 315 -27.51 -9.35 -6.91
N ALA A 316 -27.33 -8.54 -5.86
CA ALA A 316 -26.35 -7.45 -5.86
C ALA A 316 -24.93 -8.03 -5.75
N GLU A 317 -23.92 -7.37 -6.31
CA GLU A 317 -22.52 -7.80 -6.16
C GLU A 317 -21.97 -7.35 -4.78
N ILE A 318 -20.66 -7.08 -4.69
CA ILE A 318 -19.96 -6.76 -3.43
C ILE A 318 -20.11 -5.31 -2.97
N PHE A 319 -20.48 -4.38 -3.85
CA PHE A 319 -20.83 -3.00 -3.48
C PHE A 319 -22.35 -2.78 -3.56
N PHE A 320 -22.84 -1.88 -2.72
CA PHE A 320 -24.25 -1.50 -2.66
C PHE A 320 -24.37 0.01 -2.85
N PRO A 321 -25.22 0.50 -3.76
CA PRO A 321 -25.50 1.93 -3.89
C PRO A 321 -26.06 2.51 -2.59
N ALA A 322 -25.94 3.83 -2.45
CA ALA A 322 -26.67 4.59 -1.45
C ALA A 322 -28.19 4.25 -1.46
N PRO A 323 -28.87 4.31 -0.30
CA PRO A 323 -30.33 4.24 -0.26
C PRO A 323 -30.98 5.34 -1.10
N ASN A 324 -32.12 5.02 -1.73
CA ASN A 324 -33.03 6.00 -2.33
C ASN A 324 -33.89 6.71 -1.25
#